data_AF-A0A7W0FBF6-F1
#
_entry.id   AF-A0A7W0FBF6-F1
#
_cell.length_a   1.000
_cell.length_b   1.000
_cell.length_c   1.000
_cell.angle_alpha   90.00
_cell.angle_beta   90.00
_cell.angle_gamma   90.00
#
_symmetry.space_group_name_H-M   'P 1'
#
loop_
_entity.id
_entity.type
_entity.pdbx_description
1 polymer ?
#
loop_
_entity_poly.entity_id
_entity_poly.type
_entity_poly.pdbx_seq_one_letter_code
_entity_poly.pdbx_strand_id
1 'polypeptide(L)'
;MTENQIGRIAVRFILTALAAVFMAGCAGVGKKIILPPEVPRDYWSEKKQNIPEREKKAVMDALEKVMLKASSGASLESLGISTLKESIVLLDNPKAAVPFIADAIEGKNLWSTKKNELYYWKFRYWCIDMAGYLNDKNFAEMLSSIISSENEKNELRVRSVRTLREIKAKSVLKNLFMETGNSAIREEIARALLSLD
;
A
#
# COMPACT_ATOMS: atom_id res chain seq x y z
N MET A 1 -17.45 28.73 -63.87
CA MET A 1 -17.05 28.00 -62.65
C MET A 1 -17.67 28.72 -61.47
N THR A 2 -18.60 28.08 -60.77
CA THR A 2 -19.47 28.69 -59.74
C THR A 2 -18.87 28.53 -58.34
N GLU A 3 -19.06 29.55 -57.49
CA GLU A 3 -18.52 29.71 -56.12
C GLU A 3 -18.74 28.52 -55.16
N ASN A 4 -19.64 27.59 -55.51
CA ASN A 4 -19.98 26.41 -54.72
C ASN A 4 -18.87 25.34 -54.62
N GLN A 5 -17.80 25.41 -55.42
CA GLN A 5 -16.69 24.44 -55.32
C GLN A 5 -15.60 24.87 -54.33
N ILE A 6 -15.43 26.17 -54.09
CA ILE A 6 -14.37 26.69 -53.19
C ILE A 6 -14.74 26.42 -51.71
N GLY A 7 -16.03 26.56 -51.36
CA GLY A 7 -16.51 26.28 -50.00
C GLY A 7 -16.38 24.81 -49.57
N ARG A 8 -16.55 23.86 -50.51
CA ARG A 8 -16.45 22.41 -50.20
C ARG A 8 -15.01 21.94 -49.96
N ILE A 9 -14.03 22.62 -50.55
CA ILE A 9 -12.61 22.31 -50.35
C ILE A 9 -12.15 22.87 -48.99
N ALA A 10 -12.52 24.12 -48.67
CA ALA A 10 -12.15 24.74 -47.39
C ALA A 10 -12.68 23.98 -46.16
N VAL A 11 -13.92 23.48 -46.21
CA VAL A 11 -14.53 22.71 -45.12
C VAL A 11 -13.82 21.37 -44.89
N ARG A 12 -13.35 20.70 -45.96
CA ARG A 12 -12.60 19.44 -45.84
C ARG A 12 -11.23 19.62 -45.20
N PHE A 13 -10.54 20.72 -45.48
CA PHE A 13 -9.24 21.03 -44.88
C PHE A 13 -9.35 21.39 -43.38
N ILE A 14 -10.40 22.11 -42.98
CA ILE A 14 -10.63 22.46 -41.57
C ILE A 14 -10.98 21.20 -40.75
N LEU A 15 -11.80 20.29 -41.29
CA LEU A 15 -12.16 19.03 -40.61
C LEU A 15 -10.98 18.07 -40.45
N THR A 16 -10.06 18.01 -41.43
CA THR A 16 -8.85 17.17 -41.33
C THR A 16 -7.82 17.76 -40.37
N ALA A 17 -7.69 19.09 -40.32
CA ALA A 17 -6.83 19.75 -39.34
C ALA A 17 -7.33 19.56 -37.89
N LEU A 18 -8.65 19.63 -37.65
CA LEU A 18 -9.21 19.37 -36.32
C LEU A 18 -9.04 17.91 -35.86
N ALA A 19 -9.18 16.95 -36.79
CA ALA A 19 -8.97 15.54 -36.51
C ALA A 19 -7.50 15.22 -36.18
N ALA A 20 -6.54 15.90 -36.83
CA ALA A 20 -5.11 15.75 -36.53
C ALA A 20 -4.74 16.33 -35.14
N VAL A 21 -5.36 17.43 -34.72
CA VAL A 21 -5.15 18.03 -33.39
C VAL A 21 -5.74 17.15 -32.28
N PHE A 22 -6.89 16.50 -32.51
CA PHE A 22 -7.46 15.55 -31.54
C PHE A 22 -6.64 14.25 -31.43
N MET A 23 -6.03 13.78 -32.51
CA MET A 23 -5.20 12.56 -32.51
C MET A 23 -3.82 12.79 -31.88
N ALA A 24 -3.29 14.03 -31.92
CA ALA A 24 -2.02 14.37 -31.26
C ALA A 24 -2.15 14.56 -29.74
N GLY A 25 -3.37 14.77 -29.21
CA GLY A 25 -3.64 14.91 -27.77
C GLY A 25 -3.64 13.60 -26.97
N CYS A 26 -3.53 12.45 -27.63
CA CYS A 26 -3.57 11.12 -27.00
C CYS A 26 -2.21 10.40 -27.01
N ALA A 27 -1.11 11.09 -27.28
CA ALA A 27 0.22 10.55 -27.02
C ALA A 27 0.49 10.67 -25.51
N GLY A 28 0.12 9.62 -24.77
CA GLY A 28 0.41 9.49 -23.35
C GLY A 28 1.87 9.82 -23.09
N VAL A 29 2.09 10.87 -22.31
CA VAL A 29 3.40 11.16 -21.72
C VAL A 29 3.74 9.92 -20.91
N GLY A 30 4.61 9.07 -21.46
CA GLY A 30 5.13 7.90 -20.80
C GLY A 30 5.84 8.35 -19.54
N LYS A 31 5.09 8.39 -18.43
CA LYS A 31 5.63 8.62 -17.10
C LYS A 31 6.69 7.55 -16.92
N LYS A 32 7.95 7.97 -16.81
CA LYS A 32 9.00 7.11 -16.26
C LYS A 32 8.55 6.78 -14.84
N ILE A 33 7.91 5.64 -14.69
CA ILE A 33 7.61 5.06 -13.39
C ILE A 33 8.98 4.71 -12.82
N ILE A 34 9.51 5.58 -11.96
CA ILE A 34 10.61 5.20 -11.07
C ILE A 34 9.94 4.30 -10.05
N LEU A 35 9.83 3.02 -10.39
CA LEU A 35 9.38 1.98 -9.49
C LEU A 35 10.26 2.06 -8.23
N PRO A 36 9.68 1.96 -7.02
CA PRO A 36 10.51 1.71 -5.85
C PRO A 36 11.38 0.47 -6.11
N PRO A 37 12.58 0.39 -5.51
CA PRO A 37 13.44 -0.78 -5.68
C PRO A 37 12.60 -2.03 -5.41
N GLU A 38 12.50 -2.88 -6.43
CA GLU A 38 11.70 -4.10 -6.39
C GLU A 38 12.24 -4.95 -5.23
N VAL A 39 11.41 -5.18 -4.21
CA VAL A 39 11.80 -6.10 -3.15
C VAL A 39 11.98 -7.46 -3.83
N PRO A 40 13.15 -8.13 -3.71
CA PRO A 40 13.33 -9.44 -4.30
C PRO A 40 12.15 -10.34 -3.92
N ARG A 41 11.57 -11.08 -4.87
CA ARG A 41 10.37 -11.91 -4.62
C ARG A 41 10.51 -12.80 -3.38
N ASP A 42 11.74 -13.20 -3.09
CA ASP A 42 12.09 -14.11 -2.02
C ASP A 42 12.65 -13.41 -0.77
N TYR A 43 12.71 -12.07 -0.71
CA TYR A 43 13.27 -11.31 0.41
C TYR A 43 12.73 -11.76 1.78
N TRP A 44 11.40 -11.91 1.87
CA TRP A 44 10.75 -12.35 3.09
C TRP A 44 11.05 -13.82 3.41
N SER A 45 11.17 -14.66 2.40
CA SER A 45 11.46 -16.10 2.52
C SER A 45 12.90 -16.33 2.96
N GLU A 46 13.86 -15.61 2.38
CA GLU A 46 15.28 -15.63 2.75
C GLU A 46 15.49 -15.16 4.19
N LYS A 47 14.80 -14.08 4.60
CA LYS A 47 14.86 -13.62 5.99
C LYS A 47 14.36 -14.69 6.97
N LYS A 48 13.34 -15.47 6.60
CA LYS A 48 12.80 -16.53 7.48
C LYS A 48 13.76 -17.68 7.73
N GLN A 49 14.57 -18.05 6.74
CA GLN A 49 15.48 -19.21 6.85
C GLN A 49 16.53 -19.04 7.95
N ASN A 50 16.87 -17.81 8.31
CA ASN A 50 17.90 -17.49 9.28
C ASN A 50 17.35 -17.15 10.68
N ILE A 51 16.05 -17.37 10.93
CA ILE A 51 15.42 -17.05 12.22
C ILE A 51 15.53 -18.26 13.15
N PRO A 52 16.06 -18.10 14.38
CA PRO A 52 16.04 -19.16 15.39
C PRO A 52 14.60 -19.64 15.68
N GLU A 53 14.39 -20.95 15.76
CA GLU A 53 13.03 -21.52 15.92
C GLU A 53 12.30 -20.99 17.15
N ARG A 54 13.04 -20.68 18.24
CA ARG A 54 12.46 -20.06 19.45
C ARG A 54 11.87 -18.68 19.18
N GLU A 55 12.58 -17.83 18.43
CA GLU A 55 12.10 -16.48 18.08
C GLU A 55 10.92 -16.55 17.13
N LYS A 56 11.01 -17.42 16.12
CA LYS A 56 9.91 -17.71 15.20
C LYS A 56 8.66 -18.13 15.94
N LYS A 57 8.77 -19.08 16.88
CA LYS A 57 7.63 -19.52 17.69
C LYS A 57 7.04 -18.38 18.52
N ALA A 58 7.87 -17.59 19.19
CA ALA A 58 7.40 -16.47 20.00
C ALA A 58 6.64 -15.42 19.16
N VAL A 59 7.16 -15.09 17.97
CA VAL A 59 6.51 -14.18 17.02
C VAL A 59 5.18 -14.74 16.53
N MET A 60 5.15 -16.01 16.12
CA MET A 60 3.94 -16.65 15.62
C MET A 60 2.86 -16.74 16.70
N ASP A 61 3.22 -17.17 17.91
CA ASP A 61 2.31 -17.24 19.06
C ASP A 61 1.74 -15.85 19.39
N ALA A 62 2.53 -14.78 19.26
CA ALA A 62 2.07 -13.41 19.44
C ALA A 62 1.06 -13.00 18.36
N LEU A 63 1.38 -13.22 17.08
CA LEU A 63 0.49 -12.89 15.96
C LEU A 63 -0.84 -13.65 16.02
N GLU A 64 -0.82 -14.92 16.38
CA GLU A 64 -2.03 -15.73 16.55
C GLU A 64 -2.92 -15.18 17.67
N LYS A 65 -2.34 -14.77 18.81
CA LYS A 65 -3.08 -14.13 19.90
C LYS A 65 -3.72 -12.81 19.47
N VAL A 66 -3.03 -11.99 18.70
CA VAL A 66 -3.60 -10.75 18.15
C VAL A 66 -4.78 -11.07 17.21
N MET A 67 -4.62 -12.08 16.34
CA MET A 67 -5.70 -12.49 15.44
C MET A 67 -6.93 -12.99 16.21
N LEU A 68 -6.74 -13.76 17.28
CA LEU A 68 -7.84 -14.18 18.17
C LEU A 68 -8.53 -12.97 18.81
N LYS A 69 -7.79 -11.98 19.30
CA LYS A 69 -8.37 -10.74 19.86
C LYS A 69 -9.09 -9.91 18.79
N ALA A 70 -8.59 -9.88 17.55
CA ALA A 70 -9.27 -9.21 16.45
C ALA A 70 -10.63 -9.87 16.13
N SER A 71 -10.74 -11.19 16.32
CA SER A 71 -11.97 -11.95 16.10
C SER A 71 -13.06 -11.71 17.16
N SER A 72 -12.71 -11.20 18.35
CA SER A 72 -13.66 -11.04 19.47
C SER A 72 -14.59 -9.81 19.35
N GLY A 73 -14.67 -9.18 18.19
CA GLY A 73 -15.48 -7.97 17.97
C GLY A 73 -14.85 -6.67 18.48
N ALA A 74 -13.63 -6.69 19.00
CA ALA A 74 -12.93 -5.52 19.53
C ALA A 74 -12.86 -4.35 18.53
N SER A 75 -12.96 -3.11 19.00
CA SER A 75 -12.62 -1.92 18.21
C SER A 75 -11.11 -1.90 17.91
N LEU A 76 -10.66 -1.09 16.93
CA LEU A 76 -9.22 -0.96 16.65
C LEU A 76 -8.43 -0.45 17.86
N GLU A 77 -9.01 0.48 18.62
CA GLU A 77 -8.42 1.01 19.85
C GLU A 77 -8.32 -0.06 20.94
N SER A 78 -9.42 -0.79 21.20
CA SER A 78 -9.44 -1.89 22.17
C SER A 78 -8.48 -3.01 21.76
N LEU A 79 -8.37 -3.30 20.46
CA LEU A 79 -7.38 -4.23 19.93
C LEU A 79 -5.96 -3.75 20.23
N GLY A 80 -5.63 -2.48 19.96
CA GLY A 80 -4.32 -1.90 20.28
C GLY A 80 -3.96 -2.01 21.77
N ILE A 81 -4.86 -1.61 22.66
CA ILE A 81 -4.63 -1.67 24.12
C ILE A 81 -4.46 -3.11 24.60
N SER A 82 -5.35 -4.01 24.16
CA SER A 82 -5.32 -5.41 24.62
C SER A 82 -4.14 -6.21 24.08
N THR A 83 -3.43 -5.70 23.07
CA THR A 83 -2.33 -6.40 22.37
C THR A 83 -0.94 -5.86 22.70
N LEU A 84 -0.81 -4.95 23.67
CA LEU A 84 0.48 -4.36 24.06
C LEU A 84 1.54 -5.41 24.43
N LYS A 85 1.13 -6.52 25.06
CA LYS A 85 2.06 -7.62 25.39
C LYS A 85 2.60 -8.31 24.14
N GLU A 86 1.75 -8.54 23.14
CA GLU A 86 2.16 -9.12 21.87
C GLU A 86 3.03 -8.14 21.07
N SER A 87 2.73 -6.83 21.09
CA SER A 87 3.58 -5.80 20.49
C SER A 87 5.01 -5.84 21.05
N ILE A 88 5.18 -5.94 22.38
CA ILE A 88 6.50 -6.03 23.03
C ILE A 88 7.29 -7.23 22.48
N VAL A 89 6.66 -8.40 22.38
CA VAL A 89 7.33 -9.61 21.85
C VAL A 89 7.87 -9.38 20.43
N LEU A 90 7.11 -8.69 19.58
CA LEU A 90 7.56 -8.38 18.22
C LEU A 90 8.68 -7.34 18.18
N LEU A 91 8.61 -6.33 19.05
CA LEU A 91 9.61 -5.27 19.15
C LEU A 91 10.93 -5.74 19.76
N ASP A 92 10.88 -6.73 20.65
CA ASP A 92 12.06 -7.40 21.20
C ASP A 92 12.76 -8.29 20.16
N ASN A 93 12.02 -8.76 19.13
CA ASN A 93 12.52 -9.67 18.10
C ASN A 93 12.25 -9.13 16.68
N PRO A 94 12.72 -7.91 16.33
CA PRO A 94 12.27 -7.22 15.12
C PRO A 94 12.72 -7.93 13.83
N LYS A 95 13.93 -8.51 13.82
CA LYS A 95 14.44 -9.28 12.68
C LYS A 95 13.56 -10.50 12.38
N ALA A 96 13.07 -11.15 13.44
CA ALA A 96 12.17 -12.28 13.30
C ALA A 96 10.76 -11.81 12.91
N ALA A 97 10.25 -10.75 13.54
CA ALA A 97 8.88 -10.26 13.35
C ALA A 97 8.60 -9.77 11.92
N VAL A 98 9.53 -9.03 11.32
CA VAL A 98 9.35 -8.38 10.00
C VAL A 98 8.77 -9.31 8.92
N PRO A 99 9.38 -10.47 8.59
CA PRO A 99 8.87 -11.32 7.52
C PRO A 99 7.53 -12.02 7.86
N PHE A 100 7.21 -12.22 9.14
CA PHE A 100 5.89 -12.79 9.52
C PHE A 100 4.79 -11.73 9.53
N ILE A 101 5.12 -10.48 9.85
CA ILE A 101 4.23 -9.33 9.66
C ILE A 101 3.93 -9.13 8.17
N ALA A 102 4.94 -9.23 7.29
CA ALA A 102 4.75 -9.17 5.85
C ALA A 102 3.74 -10.22 5.35
N ASP A 103 3.89 -11.48 5.77
CA ASP A 103 2.92 -12.54 5.44
C ASP A 103 1.50 -12.22 5.92
N ALA A 104 1.39 -11.67 7.13
CA ALA A 104 0.11 -11.32 7.74
C ALA A 104 -0.57 -10.14 7.04
N ILE A 105 0.19 -9.19 6.50
CA ILE A 105 -0.35 -8.07 5.72
C ILE A 105 -0.85 -8.55 4.35
N GLU A 106 -0.13 -9.47 3.70
CA GLU A 106 -0.47 -9.98 2.37
C GLU A 106 -1.50 -11.12 2.38
N GLY A 107 -1.78 -11.74 3.53
CA GLY A 107 -2.65 -12.91 3.60
C GLY A 107 -2.05 -14.16 2.99
N LYS A 108 -0.74 -14.34 3.16
CA LYS A 108 0.02 -15.52 2.68
C LYS A 108 0.19 -16.57 3.78
N ASN A 109 0.65 -17.76 3.37
CA ASN A 109 1.02 -18.86 4.27
C ASN A 109 -0.10 -19.20 5.27
N LEU A 110 0.19 -19.18 6.57
CA LEU A 110 -0.74 -19.50 7.65
C LEU A 110 -1.99 -18.60 7.68
N TRP A 111 -1.91 -17.41 7.05
CA TRP A 111 -3.00 -16.44 7.01
C TRP A 111 -3.91 -16.59 5.78
N SER A 112 -3.53 -17.42 4.81
CA SER A 112 -4.25 -17.58 3.53
C SER A 112 -5.68 -18.11 3.70
N THR A 113 -5.91 -18.96 4.69
CA THR A 113 -7.24 -19.50 5.03
C THR A 113 -8.09 -18.52 5.84
N LYS A 114 -7.47 -17.50 6.44
CA LYS A 114 -8.12 -16.49 7.28
C LYS A 114 -8.43 -15.20 6.52
N LYS A 115 -7.86 -15.01 5.33
CA LYS A 115 -7.92 -13.73 4.61
C LYS A 115 -9.32 -13.24 4.26
N ASN A 116 -10.27 -14.16 4.12
CA ASN A 116 -11.66 -13.87 3.76
C ASN A 116 -12.56 -13.65 5.00
N GLU A 117 -12.02 -13.77 6.20
CA GLU A 117 -12.76 -13.61 7.45
C GLU A 117 -13.07 -12.14 7.72
N LEU A 118 -14.27 -11.85 8.24
CA LEU A 118 -14.73 -10.47 8.46
C LEU A 118 -13.86 -9.68 9.45
N TYR A 119 -13.15 -10.35 10.35
CA TYR A 119 -12.26 -9.72 11.33
C TYR A 119 -10.83 -9.52 10.80
N TYR A 120 -10.47 -10.17 9.69
CA TYR A 120 -9.08 -10.24 9.22
C TYR A 120 -8.50 -8.86 8.91
N TRP A 121 -9.32 -7.93 8.42
CA TRP A 121 -8.89 -6.56 8.16
C TRP A 121 -8.43 -5.83 9.44
N LYS A 122 -8.99 -6.12 10.63
CA LYS A 122 -8.53 -5.51 11.88
C LYS A 122 -7.14 -6.03 12.26
N PHE A 123 -6.91 -7.33 12.05
CA PHE A 123 -5.60 -7.93 12.24
C PHE A 123 -4.58 -7.38 11.24
N ARG A 124 -4.93 -7.24 9.96
CA ARG A 124 -4.07 -6.58 8.95
C ARG A 124 -3.77 -5.13 9.33
N TYR A 125 -4.76 -4.38 9.78
CA TYR A 125 -4.58 -2.99 10.24
C TYR A 125 -3.52 -2.93 11.35
N TRP A 126 -3.63 -3.82 12.34
CA TRP A 126 -2.66 -3.92 13.43
C TRP A 126 -1.26 -4.31 12.91
N CYS A 127 -1.16 -5.25 11.97
CA CYS A 127 0.12 -5.64 11.38
C CYS A 127 0.78 -4.48 10.61
N ILE A 128 -0.01 -3.69 9.88
CA ILE A 128 0.47 -2.48 9.19
C ILE A 128 0.95 -1.45 10.20
N ASP A 129 0.22 -1.24 11.30
CA ASP A 129 0.64 -0.35 12.39
C ASP A 129 1.98 -0.81 12.99
N MET A 130 2.12 -2.11 13.28
CA MET A 130 3.37 -2.71 13.77
C MET A 130 4.54 -2.58 12.79
N ALA A 131 4.30 -2.67 11.48
CA ALA A 131 5.33 -2.46 10.48
C ALA A 131 5.98 -1.06 10.59
N GLY A 132 5.21 -0.05 11.03
CA GLY A 132 5.71 1.30 11.28
C GLY A 132 6.71 1.35 12.43
N TYR A 133 6.38 0.70 13.55
CA TYR A 133 7.28 0.60 14.71
C TYR A 133 8.54 -0.24 14.42
N LEU A 134 8.43 -1.26 13.58
CA LEU A 134 9.59 -2.07 13.15
C LEU A 134 10.53 -1.32 12.21
N ASN A 135 10.07 -0.24 11.57
CA ASN A 135 10.86 0.68 10.75
C ASN A 135 11.70 0.01 9.65
N ASP A 136 11.20 -1.09 9.06
CA ASP A 136 11.83 -1.73 7.89
C ASP A 136 11.30 -1.09 6.60
N LYS A 137 12.19 -0.42 5.84
CA LYS A 137 11.82 0.28 4.60
C LYS A 137 11.29 -0.65 3.50
N ASN A 138 11.55 -1.95 3.58
CA ASN A 138 11.10 -2.92 2.59
C ASN A 138 9.58 -3.16 2.64
N PHE A 139 8.88 -2.65 3.67
CA PHE A 139 7.41 -2.61 3.65
C PHE A 139 6.85 -1.62 2.62
N ALA A 140 7.64 -0.66 2.12
CA ALA A 140 7.12 0.46 1.36
C ALA A 140 6.36 0.06 0.08
N GLU A 141 6.86 -0.93 -0.66
CA GLU A 141 6.20 -1.43 -1.87
C GLU A 141 4.84 -2.08 -1.55
N MET A 142 4.82 -2.96 -0.55
CA MET A 142 3.60 -3.63 -0.08
C MET A 142 2.54 -2.61 0.38
N LEU A 143 2.95 -1.63 1.18
CA LEU A 143 2.06 -0.56 1.65
C LEU A 143 1.56 0.31 0.51
N SER A 144 2.40 0.60 -0.48
CA SER A 144 2.00 1.30 -1.71
C SER A 144 0.92 0.54 -2.46
N SER A 145 1.05 -0.79 -2.60
CA SER A 145 0.05 -1.63 -3.24
C SER A 145 -1.30 -1.59 -2.51
N ILE A 146 -1.29 -1.55 -1.17
CA ILE A 146 -2.53 -1.43 -0.38
C ILE A 146 -3.18 -0.08 -0.62
N ILE A 147 -2.40 1.01 -0.60
CA ILE A 147 -2.91 2.38 -0.81
C ILE A 147 -3.52 2.55 -2.20
N SER A 148 -2.94 1.94 -3.24
CA SER A 148 -3.43 2.06 -4.61
C SER A 148 -4.64 1.15 -4.92
N SER A 149 -4.90 0.12 -4.11
CA SER A 149 -6.01 -0.79 -4.33
C SER A 149 -7.36 -0.16 -3.97
N GLU A 150 -8.29 -0.11 -4.93
CA GLU A 150 -9.66 0.39 -4.70
C GLU A 150 -10.52 -0.60 -3.91
N ASN A 151 -10.16 -1.88 -3.93
CA ASN A 151 -10.87 -2.94 -3.20
C ASN A 151 -10.44 -3.02 -1.72
N GLU A 152 -9.39 -2.30 -1.33
CA GLU A 152 -8.94 -2.26 0.06
C GLU A 152 -9.79 -1.30 0.89
N LYS A 153 -10.00 -1.67 2.16
CA LYS A 153 -10.69 -0.80 3.12
C LYS A 153 -9.94 0.51 3.30
N ASN A 154 -10.67 1.63 3.34
CA ASN A 154 -10.06 2.96 3.51
C ASN A 154 -9.22 3.05 4.79
N GLU A 155 -9.61 2.37 5.87
CA GLU A 155 -8.85 2.31 7.12
C GLU A 155 -7.47 1.68 6.92
N LEU A 156 -7.37 0.61 6.12
CA LEU A 156 -6.09 -0.02 5.77
C LEU A 156 -5.23 0.89 4.89
N ARG A 157 -5.84 1.58 3.93
CA ARG A 157 -5.16 2.54 3.05
C ARG A 157 -4.60 3.72 3.85
N VAL A 158 -5.41 4.33 4.72
CA VAL A 158 -4.99 5.43 5.63
C VAL A 158 -3.87 4.98 6.56
N ARG A 159 -4.01 3.82 7.22
CA ARG A 159 -2.97 3.28 8.10
C ARG A 159 -1.69 2.99 7.33
N SER A 160 -1.77 2.53 6.08
CA SER A 160 -0.60 2.34 5.22
C SER A 160 0.11 3.66 4.90
N VAL A 161 -0.62 4.75 4.63
CA VAL A 161 -0.03 6.09 4.43
C VAL A 161 0.72 6.55 5.68
N ARG A 162 0.11 6.41 6.86
CA ARG A 162 0.75 6.75 8.15
C ARG A 162 2.01 5.94 8.41
N THR A 163 1.97 4.67 8.03
CA THR A 163 3.10 3.74 8.16
C THR A 163 4.23 4.10 7.21
N LEU A 164 3.93 4.45 5.94
CA LEU A 164 4.92 4.99 5.01
C LEU A 164 5.60 6.26 5.53
N ARG A 165 4.85 7.13 6.21
CA ARG A 165 5.42 8.30 6.90
C ARG A 165 6.37 7.89 8.01
N GLU A 166 5.97 6.98 8.88
CA GLU A 166 6.79 6.51 10.01
C GLU A 166 8.11 5.91 9.54
N ILE A 167 8.11 5.13 8.46
CA ILE A 167 9.33 4.57 7.85
C ILE A 167 10.07 5.55 6.92
N LYS A 168 9.63 6.81 6.87
CA LYS A 168 10.23 7.91 6.08
C LYS A 168 10.30 7.62 4.57
N ALA A 169 9.30 6.95 4.00
CA ALA A 169 9.21 6.62 2.57
C ALA A 169 8.69 7.82 1.73
N LYS A 170 9.37 8.97 1.82
CA LYS A 170 8.94 10.24 1.21
C LYS A 170 8.74 10.18 -0.30
N SER A 171 9.62 9.48 -1.03
CA SER A 171 9.51 9.32 -2.48
C SER A 171 8.24 8.53 -2.88
N VAL A 172 7.94 7.45 -2.14
CA VAL A 172 6.75 6.63 -2.37
C VAL A 172 5.48 7.45 -2.13
N LEU A 173 5.44 8.23 -1.04
CA LEU A 173 4.31 9.13 -0.75
C LEU A 173 4.12 10.19 -1.84
N LYS A 174 5.20 10.78 -2.39
CA LYS A 174 5.10 11.74 -3.51
C LYS A 174 4.50 11.10 -4.76
N ASN A 175 4.92 9.88 -5.10
CA ASN A 175 4.37 9.17 -6.27
C ASN A 175 2.88 8.88 -6.06
N LEU A 176 2.52 8.31 -4.91
CA LEU A 176 1.13 7.99 -4.56
C LEU A 176 0.21 9.23 -4.57
N PHE A 177 0.70 10.40 -4.16
CA PHE A 177 -0.06 11.65 -4.21
C PHE A 177 -0.50 12.01 -5.64
N MET A 178 0.38 11.78 -6.61
CA MET A 178 0.15 12.10 -8.03
C MET A 178 -0.74 11.06 -8.74
N GLU A 179 -0.84 9.85 -8.19
CA GLU A 179 -1.51 8.71 -8.82
C GLU A 179 -2.89 8.42 -8.21
N THR A 180 -3.07 8.65 -6.91
CA THR A 180 -4.32 8.28 -6.23
C THR A 180 -5.49 9.13 -6.73
N GLY A 181 -6.58 8.49 -7.16
CA GLY A 181 -7.83 9.16 -7.52
C GLY A 181 -8.76 9.47 -6.34
N ASN A 182 -8.49 8.88 -5.16
CA ASN A 182 -9.32 9.04 -3.97
C ASN A 182 -8.92 10.30 -3.18
N SER A 183 -9.83 11.28 -3.06
CA SER A 183 -9.58 12.57 -2.40
C SER A 183 -9.21 12.44 -0.92
N ALA A 184 -9.88 11.56 -0.17
CA ALA A 184 -9.60 11.34 1.24
C ALA A 184 -8.20 10.74 1.46
N ILE A 185 -7.81 9.77 0.62
CA ILE A 185 -6.46 9.19 0.67
C ILE A 185 -5.41 10.22 0.24
N ARG A 186 -5.70 11.01 -0.79
CA ARG A 186 -4.82 12.10 -1.26
C ARG A 186 -4.54 13.12 -0.15
N GLU A 187 -5.57 13.48 0.62
CA GLU A 187 -5.45 14.40 1.75
C GLU A 187 -4.55 13.82 2.86
N GLU A 188 -4.73 12.55 3.21
CA GLU A 188 -3.86 11.89 4.19
C GLU A 188 -2.40 11.84 3.72
N ILE A 189 -2.16 11.59 2.43
CA ILE A 189 -0.81 11.63 1.85
C ILE A 189 -0.21 13.04 1.94
N ALA A 190 -0.99 14.08 1.65
CA ALA A 190 -0.53 15.47 1.78
C ALA A 190 -0.11 15.79 3.23
N ARG A 191 -0.94 15.41 4.21
CA ARG A 191 -0.63 15.57 5.64
C ARG A 191 0.65 14.82 6.03
N ALA A 192 0.83 13.61 5.52
CA ALA A 192 2.03 12.82 5.74
C ALA A 192 3.29 13.50 5.16
N LEU A 193 3.21 14.05 3.95
CA LEU A 193 4.34 14.75 3.31
C LEU A 193 4.74 16.02 4.07
N LEU A 194 3.77 16.81 4.52
CA LEU A 194 4.02 18.05 5.29
C LEU A 194 4.72 17.79 6.63
N SER A 195 4.55 16.60 7.21
CA SER A 195 5.21 16.20 8.46
C SER A 195 6.64 15.65 8.27
N LEU A 196 7.10 15.49 7.02
CA LEU A 196 8.42 14.98 6.65
C LEU A 196 9.34 16.06 6.07
N ASP A 197 8.86 17.30 6.01
CA ASP A 197 9.64 18.50 5.70
C ASP A 197 10.12 19.15 7.00
#